data_AF-A0A1B6KHL1-F1
#
_entry.id   AF-A0A1B6KHL1-F1
#
_cell.length_a   1.000
_cell.length_b   1.000
_cell.length_c   1.000
_cell.angle_alpha   90.00
_cell.angle_beta   90.00
_cell.angle_gamma   90.00
#
_symmetry.space_group_name_H-M   'P 1'
#
loop_
_entity.id
_entity.type
_entity.pdbx_description
1 polymer ?
#
loop_
_entity_poly.entity_id
_entity_poly.type
_entity_poly.pdbx_seq_one_letter_code
_entity_poly.pdbx_strand_id
1 'polypeptide(L)'
;LSDSTRRSKIASESSFKVGESESEKKTKPKAQKKSSWGIWRKEKKPINTRSTLLPSGFPIIDLSEHPGRPDLYPLTMEDLYCRTVALEVLRKQSTVTMERTDYELKDSKAENSGKIIIKREYGSPSGPASKKSKKEKFLSKDNDEVTANGDDPLLSSFSPLRKGPGSNLLDRPTNLTRPDTPPLDLESVSQTLMEKNISPSSLKFGFLGLGIMGSGIVKNLLNSGHRVVVWNRTPDKCRDFVKAGAEEGLTPSDVIQVADITFSCVSDPQAAKHMVFGNCGVLPEAGPNKGYVEMTGIDAETSQDIAEAITGKGGRYLEAQVQGSKTQAEEGTLVILAAGDRSLFDDCQSCFEAMGKNSFYLGEVGNASKMNLVLQLMAGVTMAGLAEGMALADRAGLQQKDVLEVMELTSLACPTILEKGKAIIDASFPTHLPLQHLQKDLKLSLSLGDQLEQPLPLTASANEVFKHAKRLGYGEHDASAVYIRARF
;
A
#
# COMPACT_ATOMS: atom_id res chain seq x y z
N LEU A 1 -66.53 -45.27 -32.14
CA LEU A 1 -65.17 -45.54 -32.66
C LEU A 1 -64.17 -44.79 -31.76
N SER A 2 -64.05 -45.10 -30.47
CA SER A 2 -63.47 -46.32 -29.84
C SER A 2 -61.93 -46.24 -29.77
N ASP A 3 -61.26 -46.25 -28.62
CA ASP A 3 -61.65 -46.21 -27.19
C ASP A 3 -60.49 -45.52 -26.41
N SER A 4 -60.59 -44.94 -25.19
CA SER A 4 -61.04 -45.47 -23.89
C SER A 4 -60.18 -46.69 -23.44
N THR A 5 -59.82 -46.95 -22.17
CA THR A 5 -60.18 -46.47 -20.82
C THR A 5 -58.97 -46.78 -19.89
N ARG A 6 -58.41 -45.85 -19.08
CA ARG A 6 -58.80 -45.38 -17.71
C ARG A 6 -58.60 -46.40 -16.56
N ARG A 7 -57.98 -45.96 -15.45
CA ARG A 7 -58.07 -46.45 -14.04
C ARG A 7 -57.45 -47.83 -13.67
N SER A 8 -57.22 -48.20 -12.39
CA SER A 8 -56.75 -47.44 -11.19
C SER A 8 -56.64 -48.33 -9.91
N LYS A 9 -55.75 -47.92 -8.97
CA LYS A 9 -55.93 -47.92 -7.49
C LYS A 9 -55.83 -49.21 -6.63
N ILE A 10 -55.22 -48.99 -5.43
CA ILE A 10 -55.50 -49.56 -4.08
C ILE A 10 -54.89 -50.93 -3.68
N ALA A 11 -53.92 -50.86 -2.73
CA ALA A 11 -53.76 -51.57 -1.43
C ALA A 11 -53.90 -53.13 -1.33
N SER A 12 -53.61 -53.80 -0.21
CA SER A 12 -53.14 -53.40 1.14
C SER A 12 -52.25 -54.50 1.78
N GLU A 13 -51.55 -54.16 2.89
CA GLU A 13 -51.19 -55.07 4.01
C GLU A 13 -50.23 -56.28 3.75
N SER A 14 -49.50 -56.85 4.72
CA SER A 14 -49.16 -56.46 6.10
C SER A 14 -47.88 -57.17 6.61
N SER A 15 -47.23 -56.59 7.63
CA SER A 15 -46.71 -57.19 8.90
C SER A 15 -46.26 -58.69 8.95
N PHE A 16 -45.26 -59.12 9.74
CA PHE A 16 -44.87 -58.65 11.09
C PHE A 16 -43.60 -59.36 11.64
N LYS A 17 -42.92 -58.72 12.63
CA LYS A 17 -42.03 -59.30 13.70
C LYS A 17 -40.76 -60.09 13.31
N VAL A 18 -39.55 -59.86 13.87
CA VAL A 18 -38.99 -59.66 15.25
C VAL A 18 -38.38 -60.95 15.82
N GLY A 19 -37.13 -60.89 16.28
CA GLY A 19 -36.35 -62.01 16.83
C GLY A 19 -35.01 -61.59 17.46
N GLU A 20 -35.07 -61.28 18.75
CA GLU A 20 -33.98 -61.15 19.75
C GLU A 20 -33.23 -62.50 19.99
N SER A 21 -32.08 -62.64 20.68
CA SER A 21 -31.17 -61.72 21.42
C SER A 21 -29.84 -62.45 21.83
N GLU A 22 -28.96 -61.74 22.58
CA GLU A 22 -27.95 -62.28 23.54
C GLU A 22 -26.68 -63.01 23.00
N SER A 23 -25.49 -62.98 23.64
CA SER A 23 -24.89 -62.17 24.75
C SER A 23 -23.34 -62.45 24.82
N GLU A 24 -22.47 -62.20 25.83
CA GLU A 24 -22.53 -61.73 27.24
C GLU A 24 -21.12 -61.30 27.81
N LYS A 25 -21.09 -60.86 29.08
CA LYS A 25 -20.03 -61.00 30.14
C LYS A 25 -18.59 -60.41 30.00
N LYS A 26 -18.35 -59.40 30.88
CA LYS A 26 -17.23 -59.25 31.87
C LYS A 26 -15.80 -58.93 31.34
N THR A 27 -14.89 -58.28 32.08
CA THR A 27 -14.74 -57.95 33.53
C THR A 27 -14.04 -56.58 33.76
N LYS A 28 -13.98 -56.08 35.01
CA LYS A 28 -13.04 -55.03 35.49
C LYS A 28 -12.12 -55.58 36.59
N PRO A 29 -10.91 -55.01 36.77
CA PRO A 29 -10.53 -54.48 38.09
C PRO A 29 -9.87 -53.07 38.03
N LYS A 30 -9.51 -52.51 39.20
CA LYS A 30 -8.87 -51.19 39.39
C LYS A 30 -7.35 -51.30 39.56
N ALA A 31 -6.58 -50.29 39.11
CA ALA A 31 -5.46 -49.68 39.88
C ALA A 31 -4.83 -48.48 39.14
N GLN A 32 -4.15 -47.59 39.87
CA GLN A 32 -3.53 -46.34 39.37
C GLN A 32 -2.13 -46.54 38.77
N LYS A 33 -1.76 -45.68 37.80
CA LYS A 33 -0.49 -44.92 37.83
C LYS A 33 -0.58 -43.63 36.99
N LYS A 34 0.48 -42.80 37.03
CA LYS A 34 0.47 -41.35 36.71
C LYS A 34 1.11 -41.00 35.35
N SER A 35 1.11 -39.69 35.05
CA SER A 35 1.93 -38.93 34.07
C SER A 35 1.62 -39.14 32.56
N SER A 36 1.67 -38.11 31.72
CA SER A 36 1.68 -36.65 31.97
C SER A 36 1.21 -35.88 30.73
N TRP A 37 0.25 -34.96 30.89
CA TRP A 37 -0.07 -33.95 29.87
C TRP A 37 0.39 -32.57 30.38
N GLY A 38 1.28 -31.93 29.63
CA GLY A 38 1.79 -30.59 29.95
C GLY A 38 0.96 -29.51 29.26
N ILE A 39 0.14 -28.79 30.03
CA ILE A 39 -0.59 -27.59 29.55
C ILE A 39 -0.06 -26.37 30.30
N TRP A 40 0.55 -25.42 29.58
CA TRP A 40 0.99 -24.16 30.15
C TRP A 40 -0.17 -23.15 30.29
N ARG A 41 -0.79 -23.10 31.47
CA ARG A 41 -1.42 -21.88 31.98
C ARG A 41 -0.56 -21.29 33.09
N LYS A 42 -0.18 -20.02 32.99
CA LYS A 42 0.46 -19.29 34.11
C LYS A 42 -0.62 -18.70 35.02
N GLU A 43 -0.67 -19.16 36.27
CA GLU A 43 -1.48 -18.56 37.32
C GLU A 43 -0.92 -17.19 37.75
N LYS A 44 -1.79 -16.32 38.28
CA LYS A 44 -1.40 -15.25 39.23
C LYS A 44 -1.91 -15.64 40.62
N LYS A 45 -1.05 -15.60 41.63
CA LYS A 45 -1.45 -15.75 43.04
C LYS A 45 -1.73 -14.38 43.69
N PRO A 46 -2.63 -14.30 44.69
CA PRO A 46 -3.00 -13.04 45.32
C PRO A 46 -2.03 -12.64 46.46
N ILE A 47 -1.95 -11.33 46.71
CA ILE A 47 -1.45 -10.75 47.97
C ILE A 47 -2.50 -9.74 48.44
N ASN A 48 -2.70 -9.64 49.76
CA ASN A 48 -3.82 -8.95 50.39
C ASN A 48 -3.37 -7.70 51.16
N THR A 49 -3.86 -6.51 50.81
CA THR A 49 -3.75 -5.30 51.63
C THR A 49 -4.98 -4.39 51.54
N ARG A 50 -5.58 -4.17 52.73
CA ARG A 50 -6.51 -3.12 53.21
C ARG A 50 -7.17 -2.12 52.25
N SER A 51 -8.46 -1.90 52.53
CA SER A 51 -9.34 -0.85 52.03
C SER A 51 -9.03 0.57 52.52
N THR A 52 -9.28 1.56 51.67
CA THR A 52 -9.87 2.86 52.07
C THR A 52 -10.79 3.40 50.95
N LEU A 53 -11.69 4.32 51.30
CA LEU A 53 -12.84 4.74 50.48
C LEU A 53 -12.52 5.90 49.53
N LEU A 54 -13.18 5.93 48.36
CA LEU A 54 -13.55 7.15 47.63
C LEU A 54 -15.00 7.04 47.13
N PRO A 55 -15.75 8.16 47.04
CA PRO A 55 -17.21 8.14 46.88
C PRO A 55 -17.70 8.11 45.42
N SER A 56 -18.98 7.76 45.26
CA SER A 56 -19.73 7.75 44.01
C SER A 56 -20.49 9.06 43.74
N GLY A 57 -20.77 9.32 42.45
CA GLY A 57 -21.94 10.11 42.05
C GLY A 57 -21.71 11.19 40.99
N PHE A 58 -22.19 10.95 39.77
CA PHE A 58 -22.77 11.95 38.85
C PHE A 58 -23.90 11.28 38.05
N PRO A 59 -24.97 12.01 37.65
CA PRO A 59 -26.21 11.41 37.17
C PRO A 59 -26.26 11.26 35.63
N ILE A 60 -27.23 10.43 35.19
CA ILE A 60 -27.68 10.33 33.81
C ILE A 60 -28.49 11.59 33.44
N ILE A 61 -28.38 12.06 32.21
CA ILE A 61 -29.25 13.11 31.64
C ILE A 61 -30.03 12.51 30.47
N ASP A 62 -31.35 12.67 30.54
CA ASP A 62 -32.31 12.35 29.48
C ASP A 62 -32.66 13.64 28.70
N LEU A 63 -33.13 13.54 27.46
CA LEU A 63 -33.35 14.68 26.56
C LEU A 63 -34.72 14.62 25.89
N SER A 64 -35.65 15.46 26.37
CA SER A 64 -36.93 15.72 25.72
C SER A 64 -37.31 17.22 25.67
N GLU A 65 -37.59 17.67 24.45
CA GLU A 65 -38.48 18.76 24.01
C GLU A 65 -38.47 20.19 24.64
N HIS A 66 -37.93 21.14 23.84
CA HIS A 66 -38.53 22.45 23.52
C HIS A 66 -38.63 23.56 24.62
N PRO A 67 -38.98 24.83 24.27
CA PRO A 67 -38.25 25.67 23.30
C PRO A 67 -37.98 27.12 23.80
N GLY A 68 -36.90 27.77 23.34
CA GLY A 68 -36.67 29.21 23.63
C GLY A 68 -35.43 29.84 22.97
N ARG A 69 -35.53 31.13 22.62
CA ARG A 69 -34.48 32.05 22.09
C ARG A 69 -34.72 33.44 22.73
N PRO A 70 -33.79 34.44 22.67
CA PRO A 70 -32.54 34.51 21.89
C PRO A 70 -31.28 34.97 22.67
N ASP A 71 -30.21 35.22 21.91
CA ASP A 71 -29.08 36.16 22.16
C ASP A 71 -28.06 35.92 23.29
N LEU A 72 -26.89 35.39 22.91
CA LEU A 72 -25.57 36.03 23.10
C LEU A 72 -24.51 35.44 22.14
N TYR A 73 -23.40 36.14 21.92
CA TYR A 73 -22.44 35.87 20.83
C TYR A 73 -21.58 34.60 21.03
N PRO A 74 -21.10 33.96 19.93
CA PRO A 74 -20.30 32.74 20.01
C PRO A 74 -18.87 33.02 20.48
N LEU A 75 -18.36 32.16 21.38
CA LEU A 75 -16.94 32.04 21.70
C LEU A 75 -16.19 31.35 20.55
N THR A 76 -14.97 31.81 20.24
CA THR A 76 -14.12 31.21 19.20
C THR A 76 -13.33 30.01 19.74
N MET A 77 -12.89 29.13 18.82
CA MET A 77 -12.15 27.89 19.15
C MET A 77 -10.84 28.11 19.92
N GLU A 78 -10.25 29.30 19.84
CA GLU A 78 -8.95 29.62 20.44
C GLU A 78 -9.00 29.64 21.98
N ASP A 79 -10.08 30.16 22.57
CA ASP A 79 -10.28 30.21 24.03
C ASP A 79 -10.33 28.81 24.67
N LEU A 80 -10.86 27.83 23.94
CA LEU A 80 -10.95 26.44 24.39
C LEU A 80 -9.58 25.74 24.32
N TYR A 81 -8.78 26.09 23.31
CA TYR A 81 -7.44 25.52 23.12
C TYR A 81 -6.46 26.02 24.19
N CYS A 82 -6.43 27.33 24.46
CA CYS A 82 -5.56 27.92 25.48
C CYS A 82 -5.78 27.34 26.88
N ARG A 83 -7.03 27.05 27.26
CA ARG A 83 -7.35 26.44 28.57
C ARG A 83 -6.88 24.98 28.69
N THR A 84 -6.98 24.20 27.62
CA THR A 84 -6.54 22.80 27.61
C THR A 84 -5.01 22.69 27.70
N VAL A 85 -4.27 23.53 26.97
CA VAL A 85 -2.80 23.55 27.00
C VAL A 85 -2.27 23.96 28.38
N ALA A 86 -2.88 24.95 29.03
CA ALA A 86 -2.46 25.42 30.36
C ALA A 86 -2.55 24.32 31.44
N LEU A 87 -3.61 23.50 31.41
CA LEU A 87 -3.79 22.38 32.35
C LEU A 87 -2.75 21.27 32.16
N GLU A 88 -2.38 20.96 30.92
CA GLU A 88 -1.41 19.91 30.61
C GLU A 88 0.04 20.30 30.96
N VAL A 89 0.38 21.59 30.91
CA VAL A 89 1.68 22.11 31.38
C VAL A 89 1.80 21.99 32.90
N LEU A 90 0.78 22.40 33.66
CA LEU A 90 0.75 22.26 35.12
C LEU A 90 0.82 20.80 35.58
N ARG A 91 0.25 19.87 34.79
CA ARG A 91 0.26 18.42 35.06
C ARG A 91 1.66 17.78 34.92
N LYS A 92 2.58 18.41 34.19
CA LYS A 92 3.94 17.88 33.95
C LYS A 92 5.02 18.44 34.89
N GLN A 93 4.72 19.48 35.67
CA GLN A 93 5.67 20.07 36.62
C GLN A 93 5.69 19.38 38.00
N SER A 94 4.78 18.42 38.25
CA SER A 94 4.57 17.81 39.57
C SER A 94 5.17 16.41 39.78
N THR A 95 5.94 15.88 38.81
CA THR A 95 6.54 14.53 38.89
C THR A 95 8.03 14.49 38.53
N VAL A 96 8.87 15.26 39.24
CA VAL A 96 10.33 15.02 39.31
C VAL A 96 10.79 15.17 40.76
N THR A 97 10.94 14.05 41.47
CA THR A 97 11.61 13.99 42.79
C THR A 97 12.98 13.34 42.64
N MET A 98 13.96 13.85 43.39
CA MET A 98 15.37 13.50 43.26
C MET A 98 15.67 12.01 43.55
N GLU A 99 16.52 11.42 42.72
CA GLU A 99 17.61 10.58 43.23
C GLU A 99 18.93 11.35 43.14
N ARG A 100 19.86 11.03 44.05
CA ARG A 100 21.10 11.78 44.24
C ARG A 100 22.26 10.80 44.38
N THR A 101 23.19 10.83 43.43
CA THR A 101 24.43 10.07 43.46
C THR A 101 25.60 11.04 43.31
N ASP A 102 26.36 11.20 44.38
CA ASP A 102 27.55 12.06 44.39
C ASP A 102 28.72 11.35 43.68
N TYR A 103 29.47 12.09 42.86
CA TYR A 103 30.81 11.71 42.40
C TYR A 103 31.72 12.93 42.43
N GLU A 104 32.98 12.71 42.81
CA GLU A 104 33.90 13.75 43.27
C GLU A 104 34.50 14.59 42.14
N LEU A 105 34.81 15.86 42.43
CA LEU A 105 35.69 16.67 41.58
C LEU A 105 37.11 16.12 41.60
N LYS A 106 37.76 16.11 40.43
CA LYS A 106 39.22 16.21 40.35
C LYS A 106 39.60 17.32 39.38
N ASP A 107 40.27 18.34 39.92
CA ASP A 107 40.93 19.37 39.14
C ASP A 107 41.97 18.76 38.19
N SER A 108 41.99 19.24 36.95
CA SER A 108 43.22 19.31 36.17
C SER A 108 43.21 20.56 35.30
N LYS A 109 44.19 21.44 35.52
CA LYS A 109 44.40 22.63 34.69
C LYS A 109 45.17 22.23 33.44
N ALA A 110 44.69 22.66 32.28
CA ALA A 110 45.47 22.74 31.06
C ALA A 110 45.10 24.04 30.33
N GLU A 111 46.00 25.02 30.37
CA GLU A 111 45.87 26.23 29.57
C GLU A 111 46.22 25.92 28.11
N ASN A 112 45.44 26.43 27.16
CA ASN A 112 46.06 26.99 25.96
C ASN A 112 45.18 28.11 25.38
N SER A 113 45.82 29.09 24.74
CA SER A 113 45.16 30.34 24.31
C SER A 113 45.21 30.50 22.79
N GLY A 114 44.04 30.64 22.16
CA GLY A 114 43.87 30.80 20.72
C GLY A 114 43.11 32.08 20.37
N LYS A 115 43.82 33.20 20.21
CA LYS A 115 43.21 34.46 19.74
C LYS A 115 42.89 34.39 18.25
N ILE A 116 41.60 34.32 17.90
CA ILE A 116 41.14 34.55 16.52
C ILE A 116 40.91 36.06 16.33
N ILE A 117 41.70 36.68 15.45
CA ILE A 117 41.55 38.11 15.10
C ILE A 117 40.72 38.22 13.83
N ILE A 118 39.50 38.76 13.95
CA ILE A 118 38.62 39.04 12.81
C ILE A 118 39.03 40.37 12.18
N LYS A 119 39.65 40.32 10.99
CA LYS A 119 39.73 41.50 10.12
C LYS A 119 38.39 41.69 9.40
N ARG A 120 37.80 42.88 9.54
CA ARG A 120 36.76 43.39 8.64
C ARG A 120 37.40 44.39 7.70
N GLU A 121 37.25 44.20 6.40
CA GLU A 121 37.55 45.24 5.41
C GLU A 121 36.22 45.91 5.00
N TYR A 122 36.20 47.24 5.02
CA TYR A 122 35.08 48.05 4.57
C TYR A 122 35.52 48.85 3.35
N GLY A 123 34.91 48.58 2.19
CA GLY A 123 35.06 49.39 0.99
C GLY A 123 33.74 50.10 0.66
N SER A 124 33.73 51.42 0.71
CA SER A 124 32.65 52.24 0.13
C SER A 124 32.89 52.45 -1.38
N PRO A 125 31.85 52.84 -2.15
CA PRO A 125 31.72 54.27 -2.38
C PRO A 125 30.27 54.80 -2.43
N SER A 126 30.14 56.12 -2.28
CA SER A 126 28.92 56.89 -2.55
C SER A 126 28.78 57.25 -4.04
N GLY A 127 27.55 57.54 -4.48
CA GLY A 127 27.27 58.17 -5.79
C GLY A 127 27.54 59.70 -5.81
N PRO A 128 26.90 60.51 -6.69
CA PRO A 128 25.73 60.17 -7.52
C PRO A 128 25.73 60.68 -9.00
N ALA A 129 24.78 60.12 -9.78
CA ALA A 129 23.98 60.69 -10.87
C ALA A 129 24.54 61.73 -11.88
N SER A 130 24.35 61.45 -13.17
CA SER A 130 23.86 62.47 -14.14
C SER A 130 23.02 61.83 -15.27
N LYS A 131 22.33 62.67 -16.08
CA LYS A 131 21.32 62.27 -17.09
C LYS A 131 21.88 62.40 -18.52
N LYS A 132 21.41 61.57 -19.45
CA LYS A 132 20.97 62.02 -20.80
C LYS A 132 20.20 60.95 -21.58
N SER A 133 19.56 61.35 -22.67
CA SER A 133 18.52 60.59 -23.40
C SER A 133 18.63 60.71 -24.92
N LYS A 134 18.16 59.67 -25.63
CA LYS A 134 17.64 59.53 -27.02
C LYS A 134 17.85 58.06 -27.43
N LYS A 135 16.87 57.22 -27.82
CA LYS A 135 15.53 57.32 -28.46
C LYS A 135 15.60 57.42 -30.00
N GLU A 136 14.90 56.47 -30.66
CA GLU A 136 14.53 56.42 -32.11
C GLU A 136 15.67 56.13 -33.13
N LYS A 137 15.45 55.44 -34.28
CA LYS A 137 14.38 54.54 -34.79
C LYS A 137 14.82 53.89 -36.12
N PHE A 138 14.05 52.88 -36.60
CA PHE A 138 13.89 52.49 -38.03
C PHE A 138 15.14 51.91 -38.76
N LEU A 139 15.05 51.21 -39.89
CA LEU A 139 14.07 50.24 -40.45
C LEU A 139 14.71 49.60 -41.71
N SER A 140 14.24 48.44 -42.18
CA SER A 140 14.43 47.89 -43.55
C SER A 140 15.86 47.47 -43.98
N LYS A 141 16.07 46.57 -44.95
CA LYS A 141 15.31 45.40 -45.49
C LYS A 141 16.22 44.67 -46.52
N ASP A 142 15.73 43.53 -47.02
CA ASP A 142 16.15 42.86 -48.27
C ASP A 142 17.45 42.04 -48.25
N ASN A 143 17.57 41.16 -49.25
CA ASN A 143 18.46 40.00 -49.27
C ASN A 143 19.74 40.28 -50.09
N ASP A 144 20.72 39.37 -50.03
CA ASP A 144 21.01 38.45 -51.14
C ASP A 144 22.05 37.37 -50.74
N GLU A 145 22.02 36.22 -51.41
CA GLU A 145 23.09 35.21 -51.34
C GLU A 145 24.21 35.56 -52.34
N VAL A 146 25.49 35.24 -52.04
CA VAL A 146 26.45 34.69 -53.01
C VAL A 146 27.78 34.24 -52.36
N THR A 147 28.19 33.02 -52.71
CA THR A 147 29.51 32.34 -52.63
C THR A 147 30.63 32.80 -51.67
N ALA A 148 30.93 31.90 -50.71
CA ALA A 148 32.19 31.12 -50.57
C ALA A 148 33.60 31.75 -50.70
N ASN A 149 34.48 31.25 -49.82
CA ASN A 149 35.95 31.21 -49.84
C ASN A 149 36.74 32.51 -49.59
N GLY A 150 37.28 32.61 -48.37
CA GLY A 150 38.33 33.56 -47.98
C GLY A 150 38.83 33.23 -46.58
N ASP A 151 40.00 32.61 -46.47
CA ASP A 151 40.66 32.32 -45.18
C ASP A 151 41.34 33.58 -44.63
N ASP A 152 41.03 33.99 -43.40
CA ASP A 152 41.80 35.03 -42.68
C ASP A 152 41.74 34.78 -41.14
N PRO A 153 42.87 34.67 -40.40
CA PRO A 153 42.90 33.97 -39.11
C PRO A 153 42.82 34.90 -37.88
N LEU A 154 41.69 35.57 -37.65
CA LEU A 154 41.52 36.52 -36.52
C LEU A 154 40.24 36.30 -35.68
N LEU A 155 40.11 35.15 -35.00
CA LEU A 155 39.02 34.93 -34.03
C LEU A 155 39.36 33.97 -32.85
N SER A 156 40.63 33.88 -32.46
CA SER A 156 41.11 32.97 -31.40
C SER A 156 41.00 33.54 -29.98
N SER A 157 39.81 33.96 -29.54
CA SER A 157 39.60 34.51 -28.18
C SER A 157 38.23 34.21 -27.55
N PHE A 158 37.72 32.99 -27.71
CA PHE A 158 36.64 32.46 -26.87
C PHE A 158 37.19 31.48 -25.83
N SER A 159 37.10 31.85 -24.56
CA SER A 159 37.47 30.98 -23.44
C SER A 159 36.63 29.70 -23.46
N PRO A 160 37.22 28.51 -23.21
CA PRO A 160 36.47 27.27 -23.21
C PRO A 160 35.42 27.27 -22.08
N LEU A 161 34.14 27.20 -22.47
CA LEU A 161 33.04 26.91 -21.56
C LEU A 161 33.37 25.64 -20.76
N ARG A 162 33.46 25.75 -19.44
CA ARG A 162 33.55 24.57 -18.56
C ARG A 162 32.31 23.70 -18.79
N LYS A 163 32.48 22.57 -19.47
CA LYS A 163 31.47 21.50 -19.50
C LYS A 163 31.31 20.92 -18.09
N GLY A 164 30.39 21.48 -17.33
CA GLY A 164 29.90 20.84 -16.09
C GLY A 164 29.07 19.60 -16.44
N PRO A 165 28.99 18.60 -15.55
CA PRO A 165 28.19 17.39 -15.75
C PRO A 165 26.69 17.71 -15.57
N GLY A 166 26.09 18.40 -16.55
CA GLY A 166 24.69 18.83 -16.50
C GLY A 166 24.12 19.51 -17.74
N SER A 167 24.91 19.67 -18.83
CA SER A 167 24.42 20.27 -20.07
C SER A 167 24.04 19.21 -21.11
N ASN A 168 22.81 18.68 -21.01
CA ASN A 168 22.00 18.22 -22.15
C ASN A 168 20.56 17.94 -21.70
N LEU A 169 19.77 19.01 -21.50
CA LEU A 169 18.34 18.94 -21.16
C LEU A 169 17.46 18.36 -22.31
N LEU A 170 18.09 18.00 -23.42
CA LEU A 170 17.48 17.42 -24.64
C LEU A 170 17.89 15.96 -24.88
N ASP A 171 18.87 15.41 -24.14
CA ASP A 171 19.26 13.99 -24.23
C ASP A 171 18.23 13.13 -23.49
N ARG A 172 17.01 13.06 -24.02
CA ARG A 172 16.03 12.07 -23.57
C ARG A 172 16.48 10.69 -24.05
N PRO A 173 16.81 9.73 -23.16
CA PRO A 173 17.04 8.35 -23.58
C PRO A 173 15.78 7.83 -24.28
N THR A 174 15.90 7.55 -25.57
CA THR A 174 14.75 7.25 -26.45
C THR A 174 14.11 5.90 -26.14
N ASN A 175 14.85 4.99 -25.52
CA ASN A 175 14.36 3.76 -24.89
C ASN A 175 15.01 3.59 -23.52
N LEU A 176 14.28 3.89 -22.45
CA LEU A 176 14.63 3.39 -21.11
C LEU A 176 14.12 1.96 -21.01
N THR A 177 15.02 0.99 -21.15
CA THR A 177 14.73 -0.42 -20.94
C THR A 177 14.22 -0.63 -19.51
N ARG A 178 13.04 -1.25 -19.37
CA ARG A 178 12.53 -1.67 -18.05
C ARG A 178 13.57 -2.59 -17.39
N PRO A 179 13.87 -2.43 -16.08
CA PRO A 179 14.70 -3.38 -15.37
C PRO A 179 14.06 -4.77 -15.39
N ASP A 180 14.82 -5.78 -15.82
CA ASP A 180 14.35 -7.16 -15.82
C ASP A 180 13.94 -7.56 -14.41
N THR A 181 12.67 -7.89 -14.25
CA THR A 181 12.12 -8.33 -12.97
C THR A 181 12.56 -9.78 -12.77
N PRO A 182 13.34 -10.11 -11.72
CA PRO A 182 13.87 -11.46 -11.54
C PRO A 182 12.75 -12.50 -11.59
N PRO A 183 12.95 -13.63 -12.30
CA PRO A 183 11.92 -14.64 -12.48
C PRO A 183 11.47 -15.17 -11.12
N LEU A 184 10.16 -15.38 -10.98
CA LEU A 184 9.62 -15.99 -9.77
C LEU A 184 9.92 -17.49 -9.80
N ASP A 185 10.84 -17.92 -8.95
CA ASP A 185 10.92 -19.33 -8.55
C ASP A 185 9.61 -19.72 -7.84
N LEU A 186 8.91 -20.73 -8.36
CA LEU A 186 7.66 -21.23 -7.80
C LEU A 186 7.89 -22.36 -6.78
N GLU A 187 9.00 -23.10 -6.88
CA GLU A 187 9.28 -24.31 -6.09
C GLU A 187 9.74 -23.97 -4.66
N SER A 188 10.39 -22.82 -4.44
CA SER A 188 10.74 -22.37 -3.09
C SER A 188 9.53 -21.99 -2.25
N VAL A 189 9.16 -22.84 -1.30
CA VAL A 189 8.22 -22.47 -0.23
C VAL A 189 8.91 -21.50 0.75
N SER A 190 8.25 -20.39 1.10
CA SER A 190 8.82 -19.43 2.06
C SER A 190 8.84 -20.03 3.48
N GLN A 191 9.83 -19.65 4.29
CA GLN A 191 9.91 -20.10 5.69
C GLN A 191 8.62 -19.72 6.46
N THR A 192 8.11 -18.52 6.23
CA THR A 192 6.86 -18.03 6.81
C THR A 192 5.63 -18.86 6.38
N LEU A 193 5.57 -19.41 5.17
CA LEU A 193 4.48 -20.32 4.78
C LEU A 193 4.63 -21.68 5.48
N MET A 194 5.85 -22.23 5.59
CA MET A 194 6.11 -23.48 6.33
C MET A 194 5.71 -23.36 7.81
N GLU A 195 6.02 -22.23 8.46
CA GLU A 195 5.70 -21.98 9.87
C GLU A 195 4.19 -21.93 10.14
N LYS A 196 3.39 -21.39 9.21
CA LYS A 196 1.94 -21.22 9.39
C LYS A 196 1.14 -22.54 9.43
N ASN A 197 1.66 -23.64 8.89
CA ASN A 197 1.01 -24.96 8.89
C ASN A 197 -0.46 -24.92 8.39
N ILE A 198 -0.69 -24.23 7.27
CA ILE A 198 -2.03 -23.96 6.72
C ILE A 198 -2.70 -25.25 6.27
N SER A 199 -3.96 -25.45 6.66
CA SER A 199 -4.83 -26.47 6.05
C SER A 199 -5.52 -25.87 4.82
N PRO A 200 -5.30 -26.39 3.60
CA PRO A 200 -5.97 -25.86 2.42
C PRO A 200 -7.49 -26.08 2.48
N SER A 201 -8.24 -25.12 1.95
CA SER A 201 -9.69 -25.27 1.76
C SER A 201 -10.01 -26.33 0.69
N SER A 202 -11.17 -26.98 0.82
CA SER A 202 -11.69 -27.91 -0.19
C SER A 202 -12.32 -27.23 -1.41
N LEU A 203 -12.49 -25.90 -1.36
CA LEU A 203 -12.98 -25.09 -2.49
C LEU A 203 -11.94 -25.01 -3.61
N LYS A 204 -12.41 -24.80 -4.84
CA LYS A 204 -11.58 -24.53 -6.02
C LYS A 204 -11.49 -23.02 -6.24
N PHE A 205 -10.27 -22.50 -6.36
CA PHE A 205 -10.02 -21.06 -6.48
C PHE A 205 -9.65 -20.67 -7.92
N GLY A 206 -10.09 -19.49 -8.34
CA GLY A 206 -9.69 -18.85 -9.59
C GLY A 206 -8.75 -17.69 -9.31
N PHE A 207 -7.83 -17.37 -10.21
CA PHE A 207 -6.97 -16.19 -10.11
C PHE A 207 -6.78 -15.50 -11.46
N LEU A 208 -7.19 -14.23 -11.54
CA LEU A 208 -7.13 -13.40 -12.73
C LEU A 208 -6.03 -12.34 -12.60
N GLY A 209 -5.00 -12.43 -13.45
CA GLY A 209 -3.92 -11.44 -13.53
C GLY A 209 -2.62 -11.88 -12.85
N LEU A 210 -1.70 -12.42 -13.66
CA LEU A 210 -0.36 -12.81 -13.20
C LEU A 210 0.59 -11.58 -13.30
N GLY A 211 0.26 -10.56 -12.51
CA GLY A 211 1.05 -9.36 -12.28
C GLY A 211 2.16 -9.55 -11.24
N ILE A 212 2.88 -8.48 -10.91
CA ILE A 212 3.96 -8.51 -9.90
C ILE A 212 3.45 -9.04 -8.54
N MET A 213 2.26 -8.61 -8.12
CA MET A 213 1.61 -9.10 -6.89
C MET A 213 0.96 -10.47 -7.11
N GLY A 214 0.13 -10.60 -8.15
CA GLY A 214 -0.64 -11.82 -8.43
C GLY A 214 0.20 -13.09 -8.57
N SER A 215 1.38 -13.00 -9.19
CA SER A 215 2.30 -14.14 -9.30
C SER A 215 2.79 -14.65 -7.94
N GLY A 216 3.16 -13.77 -7.00
CA GLY A 216 3.55 -14.16 -5.65
C GLY A 216 2.38 -14.72 -4.82
N ILE A 217 1.19 -14.13 -4.98
CA ILE A 217 -0.03 -14.61 -4.33
C ILE A 217 -0.36 -16.04 -4.80
N VAL A 218 -0.40 -16.29 -6.11
CA VAL A 218 -0.70 -17.62 -6.67
C VAL A 218 0.35 -18.65 -6.25
N LYS A 219 1.65 -18.30 -6.23
CA LYS A 219 2.71 -19.17 -5.70
C LYS A 219 2.38 -19.65 -4.28
N ASN A 220 2.00 -18.73 -3.39
CA ASN A 220 1.71 -19.07 -2.00
C ASN A 220 0.39 -19.85 -1.84
N LEU A 221 -0.59 -19.68 -2.74
CA LEU A 221 -1.79 -20.53 -2.80
C LEU A 221 -1.45 -21.97 -3.21
N LEU A 222 -0.67 -22.15 -4.28
CA LEU A 222 -0.21 -23.49 -4.73
C LEU A 222 0.65 -24.18 -3.68
N ASN A 223 1.62 -23.47 -3.09
CA ASN A 223 2.53 -24.02 -2.08
C ASN A 223 1.87 -24.28 -0.71
N SER A 224 0.65 -23.79 -0.48
CA SER A 224 -0.20 -24.18 0.66
C SER A 224 -1.21 -25.29 0.31
N GLY A 225 -1.15 -25.85 -0.91
CA GLY A 225 -1.99 -26.97 -1.35
C GLY A 225 -3.38 -26.60 -1.86
N HIS A 226 -3.66 -25.32 -2.11
CA HIS A 226 -4.93 -24.88 -2.69
C HIS A 226 -5.02 -25.22 -4.17
N ARG A 227 -6.22 -25.58 -4.64
CA ARG A 227 -6.48 -25.83 -6.07
C ARG A 227 -6.76 -24.51 -6.77
N VAL A 228 -5.86 -24.08 -7.65
CA VAL A 228 -5.96 -22.78 -8.35
C VAL A 228 -6.09 -22.98 -9.85
N VAL A 229 -7.03 -22.25 -10.46
CA VAL A 229 -7.15 -22.08 -11.91
C VAL A 229 -6.70 -20.66 -12.24
N VAL A 230 -5.66 -20.51 -13.05
CA VAL A 230 -5.11 -19.21 -13.43
C VAL A 230 -5.63 -18.76 -14.79
N TRP A 231 -5.74 -17.44 -14.95
CA TRP A 231 -5.82 -16.80 -16.27
C TRP A 231 -5.01 -15.49 -16.27
N ASN A 232 -4.41 -15.19 -17.41
CA ASN A 232 -3.75 -13.91 -17.65
C ASN A 232 -3.81 -13.53 -19.14
N ARG A 233 -4.07 -12.25 -19.44
CA ARG A 233 -4.16 -11.68 -20.80
C ARG A 233 -2.97 -12.00 -21.74
N THR A 234 -1.82 -12.35 -21.17
CA THR A 234 -0.66 -12.90 -21.87
C THR A 234 -0.48 -14.36 -21.42
N PRO A 235 -0.92 -15.36 -22.22
CA PRO A 235 -0.94 -16.77 -21.79
C PRO A 235 0.44 -17.33 -21.41
N ASP A 236 1.53 -16.83 -22.01
CA ASP A 236 2.88 -17.26 -21.64
C ASP A 236 3.20 -17.14 -20.15
N LYS A 237 2.53 -16.24 -19.42
CA LYS A 237 2.69 -16.12 -17.96
C LYS A 237 2.08 -17.28 -17.16
N CYS A 238 1.06 -17.97 -17.69
CA CYS A 238 0.42 -19.09 -17.01
C CYS A 238 1.32 -20.33 -16.99
N ARG A 239 2.18 -20.47 -18.00
CA ARG A 239 2.95 -21.69 -18.32
C ARG A 239 3.74 -22.26 -17.15
N ASP A 240 4.32 -21.42 -16.30
CA ASP A 240 5.11 -21.87 -15.15
C ASP A 240 4.23 -22.27 -13.95
N PHE A 241 3.08 -21.59 -13.75
CA PHE A 241 2.09 -21.99 -12.75
C PHE A 241 1.42 -23.32 -13.11
N VAL A 242 1.20 -23.59 -14.39
CA VAL A 242 0.70 -24.89 -14.87
C VAL A 242 1.69 -26.03 -14.57
N LYS A 243 3.00 -25.80 -14.71
CA LYS A 243 4.03 -26.77 -14.26
C LYS A 243 3.98 -26.99 -12.75
N ALA A 244 3.73 -25.93 -11.98
CA ALA A 244 3.55 -25.95 -10.53
C ALA A 244 2.17 -26.48 -10.06
N GLY A 245 1.34 -27.01 -10.97
CA GLY A 245 0.09 -27.69 -10.64
C GLY A 245 -1.19 -26.84 -10.69
N ALA A 246 -1.13 -25.61 -11.19
CA ALA A 246 -2.34 -24.84 -11.51
C ALA A 246 -3.04 -25.40 -12.77
N GLU A 247 -4.36 -25.24 -12.82
CA GLU A 247 -5.12 -25.36 -14.07
C GLU A 247 -5.09 -24.02 -14.83
N GLU A 248 -5.26 -24.02 -16.15
CA GLU A 248 -5.36 -22.77 -16.96
C GLU A 248 -6.74 -22.63 -17.60
N GLY A 249 -7.38 -21.48 -17.41
CA GLY A 249 -8.55 -21.06 -18.18
C GLY A 249 -8.15 -20.27 -19.43
N LEU A 250 -8.97 -20.28 -20.48
CA LEU A 250 -8.70 -19.51 -21.72
C LEU A 250 -9.21 -18.07 -21.63
N THR A 251 -10.27 -17.84 -20.85
CA THR A 251 -10.91 -16.56 -20.59
C THR A 251 -11.24 -16.41 -19.09
N PRO A 252 -11.48 -15.17 -18.60
CA PRO A 252 -11.98 -14.95 -17.24
C PRO A 252 -13.27 -15.70 -16.93
N SER A 253 -14.18 -15.81 -17.92
CA SER A 253 -15.42 -16.58 -17.84
C SER A 253 -15.19 -18.06 -17.51
N ASP A 254 -14.21 -18.70 -18.15
CA ASP A 254 -13.89 -20.12 -17.92
C ASP A 254 -13.42 -20.35 -16.48
N VAL A 255 -12.60 -19.42 -15.95
CA VAL A 255 -12.06 -19.50 -14.58
C VAL A 255 -13.19 -19.44 -13.55
N ILE A 256 -14.07 -18.45 -13.61
CA ILE A 256 -15.18 -18.36 -12.63
C ILE A 256 -16.22 -19.48 -12.84
N GLN A 257 -16.40 -20.00 -14.06
CA GLN A 257 -17.26 -21.16 -14.28
C GLN A 257 -16.78 -22.39 -13.48
N VAL A 258 -15.48 -22.67 -13.45
CA VAL A 258 -14.91 -23.84 -12.75
C VAL A 258 -14.48 -23.60 -11.29
N ALA A 259 -14.29 -22.35 -10.87
CA ALA A 259 -13.92 -22.00 -9.50
C ALA A 259 -15.12 -21.61 -8.63
N ASP A 260 -15.06 -21.91 -7.34
CA ASP A 260 -16.05 -21.47 -6.35
C ASP A 260 -15.82 -20.00 -5.96
N ILE A 261 -14.55 -19.61 -5.82
CA ILE A 261 -14.12 -18.24 -5.45
C ILE A 261 -13.02 -17.80 -6.43
N THR A 262 -13.20 -16.65 -7.08
CA THR A 262 -12.23 -16.10 -8.06
C THR A 262 -11.63 -14.79 -7.56
N PHE A 263 -10.31 -14.75 -7.40
CA PHE A 263 -9.54 -13.54 -7.11
C PHE A 263 -9.17 -12.78 -8.39
N SER A 264 -9.05 -11.46 -8.31
CA SER A 264 -8.57 -10.57 -9.37
C SER A 264 -7.48 -9.64 -8.86
N CYS A 265 -6.38 -9.50 -9.61
CA CYS A 265 -5.27 -8.62 -9.27
C CYS A 265 -4.62 -8.05 -10.56
N VAL A 266 -5.17 -6.94 -11.06
CA VAL A 266 -4.77 -6.30 -12.32
C VAL A 266 -4.17 -4.90 -12.11
N SER A 267 -4.03 -4.10 -13.16
CA SER A 267 -3.22 -2.87 -13.16
C SER A 267 -3.91 -1.63 -12.59
N ASP A 268 -5.23 -1.51 -12.77
CA ASP A 268 -5.99 -0.27 -12.62
C ASP A 268 -7.52 -0.51 -12.70
N PRO A 269 -8.36 0.48 -12.30
CA PRO A 269 -9.82 0.40 -12.40
C PRO A 269 -10.40 0.03 -13.76
N GLN A 270 -9.78 0.44 -14.88
CA GLN A 270 -10.31 0.14 -16.22
C GLN A 270 -10.00 -1.31 -16.61
N ALA A 271 -8.83 -1.82 -16.23
CA ALA A 271 -8.52 -3.24 -16.34
C ALA A 271 -9.47 -4.10 -15.48
N ALA A 272 -9.82 -3.66 -14.26
CA ALA A 272 -10.78 -4.36 -13.40
C ALA A 272 -12.20 -4.37 -13.98
N LYS A 273 -12.73 -3.20 -14.41
CA LYS A 273 -14.03 -3.13 -15.09
C LYS A 273 -14.05 -3.96 -16.38
N HIS A 274 -12.98 -3.95 -17.19
CA HIS A 274 -12.89 -4.82 -18.36
C HIS A 274 -12.83 -6.32 -17.99
N MET A 275 -12.27 -6.70 -16.84
CA MET A 275 -12.27 -8.09 -16.38
C MET A 275 -13.68 -8.59 -16.10
N VAL A 276 -14.52 -7.74 -15.51
CA VAL A 276 -15.89 -8.08 -15.10
C VAL A 276 -16.88 -7.94 -16.25
N PHE A 277 -16.92 -6.77 -16.89
CA PHE A 277 -17.92 -6.37 -17.88
C PHE A 277 -17.53 -6.66 -19.33
N GLY A 278 -16.30 -7.09 -19.61
CA GLY A 278 -15.81 -7.36 -20.95
C GLY A 278 -16.39 -8.63 -21.59
N ASN A 279 -16.15 -8.80 -22.90
CA ASN A 279 -16.48 -10.04 -23.61
C ASN A 279 -15.70 -11.22 -22.99
N CYS A 280 -16.40 -12.30 -22.67
CA CYS A 280 -15.87 -13.43 -21.88
C CYS A 280 -15.27 -13.03 -20.53
N GLY A 281 -15.72 -11.90 -19.96
CA GLY A 281 -15.42 -11.47 -18.60
C GLY A 281 -16.10 -12.32 -17.53
N VAL A 282 -16.04 -11.86 -16.28
CA VAL A 282 -16.54 -12.58 -15.10
C VAL A 282 -18.08 -12.59 -15.01
N LEU A 283 -18.74 -11.49 -15.42
CA LEU A 283 -20.17 -11.24 -15.15
C LEU A 283 -21.18 -12.25 -15.74
N PRO A 284 -20.96 -12.93 -16.90
CA PRO A 284 -21.90 -13.92 -17.41
C PRO A 284 -22.11 -15.10 -16.45
N GLU A 285 -21.03 -15.58 -15.84
CA GLU A 285 -20.94 -16.82 -15.03
C GLU A 285 -20.93 -16.57 -13.51
N ALA A 286 -20.99 -15.30 -13.08
CA ALA A 286 -20.99 -14.86 -11.67
C ALA A 286 -22.30 -15.15 -10.90
N GLY A 287 -22.88 -16.33 -11.11
CA GLY A 287 -24.17 -16.74 -10.55
C GLY A 287 -24.13 -17.19 -9.08
N PRO A 288 -25.24 -17.76 -8.59
CA PRO A 288 -25.36 -18.26 -7.22
C PRO A 288 -24.22 -19.19 -6.79
N ASN A 289 -23.82 -19.05 -5.53
CA ASN A 289 -22.69 -19.72 -4.86
C ASN A 289 -21.29 -19.28 -5.31
N LYS A 290 -21.13 -18.52 -6.40
CA LYS A 290 -19.82 -17.97 -6.80
C LYS A 290 -19.41 -16.82 -5.89
N GLY A 291 -18.12 -16.73 -5.58
CA GLY A 291 -17.48 -15.56 -4.97
C GLY A 291 -16.53 -14.86 -5.94
N TYR A 292 -16.53 -13.53 -5.94
CA TYR A 292 -15.53 -12.72 -6.62
C TYR A 292 -14.81 -11.80 -5.62
N VAL A 293 -13.47 -11.83 -5.66
CA VAL A 293 -12.61 -11.11 -4.71
C VAL A 293 -11.68 -10.16 -5.46
N GLU A 294 -11.95 -8.86 -5.40
CA GLU A 294 -11.19 -7.85 -6.13
C GLU A 294 -10.02 -7.30 -5.28
N MET A 295 -8.80 -7.60 -5.70
CA MET A 295 -7.55 -7.22 -5.02
C MET A 295 -6.79 -6.11 -5.76
N THR A 296 -7.31 -5.64 -6.89
CA THR A 296 -6.74 -4.52 -7.65
C THR A 296 -6.87 -3.22 -6.89
N GLY A 297 -5.81 -2.40 -6.86
CA GLY A 297 -5.87 -1.03 -6.34
C GLY A 297 -6.84 -0.15 -7.14
N ILE A 298 -8.06 0.04 -6.61
CA ILE A 298 -9.16 0.76 -7.25
C ILE A 298 -9.77 1.83 -6.32
N ASP A 299 -10.59 2.69 -6.92
CA ASP A 299 -11.53 3.58 -6.24
C ASP A 299 -12.78 2.85 -5.76
N ALA A 300 -13.40 3.41 -4.71
CA ALA A 300 -14.60 2.83 -4.09
C ALA A 300 -15.82 2.80 -5.03
N GLU A 301 -15.93 3.74 -5.96
CA GLU A 301 -16.97 3.79 -6.99
C GLU A 301 -16.83 2.60 -7.96
N THR A 302 -15.64 2.34 -8.48
CA THR A 302 -15.34 1.15 -9.28
C THR A 302 -15.57 -0.16 -8.51
N SER A 303 -15.28 -0.19 -7.21
CA SER A 303 -15.56 -1.35 -6.36
C SER A 303 -17.06 -1.60 -6.21
N GLN A 304 -17.84 -0.53 -6.01
CA GLN A 304 -19.29 -0.58 -5.89
C GLN A 304 -19.97 -1.02 -7.20
N ASP A 305 -19.56 -0.47 -8.36
CA ASP A 305 -20.05 -0.90 -9.69
C ASP A 305 -19.92 -2.41 -9.89
N ILE A 306 -18.77 -2.97 -9.52
CA ILE A 306 -18.50 -4.41 -9.63
C ILE A 306 -19.34 -5.19 -8.61
N ALA A 307 -19.44 -4.71 -7.37
CA ALA A 307 -20.25 -5.34 -6.32
C ALA A 307 -21.72 -5.46 -6.73
N GLU A 308 -22.33 -4.39 -7.25
CA GLU A 308 -23.72 -4.38 -7.71
C GLU A 308 -23.94 -5.30 -8.91
N ALA A 309 -22.98 -5.36 -9.84
CA ALA A 309 -23.06 -6.25 -10.99
C ALA A 309 -22.98 -7.74 -10.59
N ILE A 310 -22.03 -8.11 -9.72
CA ILE A 310 -21.84 -9.49 -9.24
C ILE A 310 -23.02 -9.93 -8.35
N THR A 311 -23.46 -9.08 -7.41
CA THR A 311 -24.60 -9.39 -6.53
C THR A 311 -25.94 -9.40 -7.28
N GLY A 312 -26.09 -8.56 -8.32
CA GLY A 312 -27.23 -8.60 -9.25
C GLY A 312 -27.34 -9.90 -10.07
N LYS A 313 -26.28 -10.71 -10.13
CA LYS A 313 -26.28 -12.08 -10.68
C LYS A 313 -26.53 -13.17 -9.62
N GLY A 314 -26.55 -12.82 -8.34
CA GLY A 314 -26.63 -13.75 -7.21
C GLY A 314 -25.27 -14.26 -6.70
N GLY A 315 -24.16 -13.75 -7.23
CA GLY A 315 -22.81 -14.01 -6.71
C GLY A 315 -22.51 -13.18 -5.44
N ARG A 316 -21.46 -13.56 -4.72
CA ARG A 316 -20.92 -12.82 -3.56
C ARG A 316 -19.72 -11.96 -3.99
N TYR A 317 -19.59 -10.77 -3.42
CA TYR A 317 -18.49 -9.83 -3.71
C TYR A 317 -17.71 -9.43 -2.45
N LEU A 318 -16.39 -9.35 -2.59
CA LEU A 318 -15.49 -8.83 -1.57
C LEU A 318 -14.39 -8.01 -2.25
N GLU A 319 -14.12 -6.79 -1.80
CA GLU A 319 -12.84 -6.14 -2.08
C GLU A 319 -11.80 -6.59 -1.04
N ALA A 320 -10.58 -6.90 -1.47
CA ALA A 320 -9.48 -7.38 -0.63
C ALA A 320 -8.15 -6.71 -1.05
N GLN A 321 -8.06 -5.41 -0.79
CA GLN A 321 -6.92 -4.56 -1.12
C GLN A 321 -5.65 -5.03 -0.39
N VAL A 322 -4.52 -5.12 -1.09
CA VAL A 322 -3.26 -5.64 -0.53
C VAL A 322 -2.21 -4.54 -0.31
N GLN A 323 -1.57 -4.58 0.85
CA GLN A 323 -0.52 -3.68 1.29
C GLN A 323 0.80 -4.45 1.45
N GLY A 324 1.81 -4.06 0.65
CA GLY A 324 3.11 -4.71 0.52
C GLY A 324 3.72 -4.47 -0.86
N SER A 325 4.88 -5.06 -1.12
CA SER A 325 5.54 -5.04 -2.44
C SER A 325 5.69 -6.45 -3.02
N LYS A 326 6.33 -6.58 -4.19
CA LYS A 326 6.76 -7.87 -4.77
C LYS A 326 7.26 -8.85 -3.71
N THR A 327 8.21 -8.43 -2.87
CA THR A 327 8.87 -9.30 -1.88
C THR A 327 7.87 -9.89 -0.89
N GLN A 328 6.96 -9.07 -0.35
CA GLN A 328 5.96 -9.53 0.62
C GLN A 328 4.88 -10.41 -0.03
N ALA A 329 4.60 -10.22 -1.32
CA ALA A 329 3.72 -11.11 -2.09
C ALA A 329 4.36 -12.50 -2.33
N GLU A 330 5.68 -12.56 -2.51
CA GLU A 330 6.44 -13.81 -2.66
C GLU A 330 6.65 -14.55 -1.33
N GLU A 331 6.83 -13.82 -0.23
CA GLU A 331 6.99 -14.38 1.12
C GLU A 331 5.67 -14.86 1.77
N GLY A 332 4.52 -14.33 1.34
CA GLY A 332 3.24 -14.52 2.03
C GLY A 332 3.06 -13.60 3.25
N THR A 333 3.62 -12.39 3.21
CA THR A 333 3.71 -11.44 4.35
C THR A 333 2.92 -10.14 4.11
N LEU A 334 2.04 -10.11 3.11
CA LEU A 334 1.12 -9.00 2.80
C LEU A 334 0.19 -8.66 3.98
N VAL A 335 -0.26 -7.41 4.05
CA VAL A 335 -1.43 -7.03 4.86
C VAL A 335 -2.64 -6.92 3.92
N ILE A 336 -3.75 -7.54 4.31
CA ILE A 336 -4.98 -7.61 3.50
C ILE A 336 -6.05 -6.76 4.18
N LEU A 337 -6.60 -5.82 3.44
CA LEU A 337 -7.69 -4.93 3.86
C LEU A 337 -8.93 -5.34 3.08
N ALA A 338 -9.95 -5.88 3.75
CA ALA A 338 -11.10 -6.48 3.09
C ALA A 338 -12.44 -5.89 3.53
N ALA A 339 -13.40 -5.78 2.59
CA ALA A 339 -14.75 -5.29 2.87
C ALA A 339 -15.76 -5.80 1.83
N GLY A 340 -17.03 -5.97 2.21
CA GLY A 340 -18.08 -6.55 1.36
C GLY A 340 -18.83 -7.69 2.02
N ASP A 341 -18.89 -8.86 1.38
CA ASP A 341 -19.55 -10.06 1.91
C ASP A 341 -18.71 -10.73 3.01
N ARG A 342 -19.26 -10.78 4.23
CA ARG A 342 -18.57 -11.36 5.38
C ARG A 342 -18.38 -12.87 5.28
N SER A 343 -19.32 -13.60 4.67
CA SER A 343 -19.20 -15.04 4.48
C SER A 343 -18.09 -15.37 3.47
N LEU A 344 -17.94 -14.56 2.43
CA LEU A 344 -16.85 -14.70 1.46
C LEU A 344 -15.50 -14.34 2.08
N PHE A 345 -15.44 -13.38 3.00
CA PHE A 345 -14.22 -13.12 3.78
C PHE A 345 -13.83 -14.32 4.66
N ASP A 346 -14.79 -14.90 5.37
CA ASP A 346 -14.54 -16.05 6.25
C ASP A 346 -14.17 -17.32 5.44
N ASP A 347 -14.78 -17.56 4.27
CA ASP A 347 -14.40 -18.65 3.34
C ASP A 347 -12.97 -18.50 2.79
N CYS A 348 -12.52 -17.25 2.58
CA CYS A 348 -11.19 -16.94 2.06
C CYS A 348 -10.06 -17.03 3.09
N GLN A 349 -10.35 -17.29 4.37
CA GLN A 349 -9.38 -17.15 5.47
C GLN A 349 -8.08 -17.97 5.25
N SER A 350 -8.17 -19.21 4.76
CA SER A 350 -6.99 -20.05 4.46
C SER A 350 -6.13 -19.52 3.30
N CYS A 351 -6.75 -18.87 2.32
CA CYS A 351 -6.06 -18.18 1.23
C CYS A 351 -5.40 -16.88 1.73
N PHE A 352 -6.07 -16.13 2.60
CA PHE A 352 -5.53 -14.93 3.24
C PHE A 352 -4.36 -15.25 4.18
N GLU A 353 -4.42 -16.36 4.90
CA GLU A 353 -3.29 -16.89 5.69
C GLU A 353 -2.12 -17.31 4.80
N ALA A 354 -2.35 -17.85 3.60
CA ALA A 354 -1.28 -18.19 2.67
C ALA A 354 -0.55 -16.94 2.14
N MET A 355 -1.30 -15.97 1.60
CA MET A 355 -0.72 -14.81 0.93
C MET A 355 -0.34 -13.64 1.87
N GLY A 356 -0.85 -13.62 3.11
CA GLY A 356 -0.69 -12.50 4.03
C GLY A 356 -0.29 -12.90 5.45
N LYS A 357 0.21 -11.93 6.22
CA LYS A 357 0.48 -12.05 7.66
C LYS A 357 -0.72 -11.63 8.52
N ASN A 358 -1.59 -10.76 8.00
CA ASN A 358 -2.80 -10.28 8.66
C ASN A 358 -3.88 -9.93 7.62
N SER A 359 -5.11 -10.33 7.90
CA SER A 359 -6.33 -9.85 7.24
C SER A 359 -7.15 -8.97 8.19
N PHE A 360 -7.73 -7.89 7.67
CA PHE A 360 -8.59 -6.96 8.40
C PHE A 360 -9.93 -6.84 7.68
N TYR A 361 -11.04 -6.99 8.41
CA TYR A 361 -12.39 -6.79 7.88
C TYR A 361 -12.89 -5.38 8.24
N LEU A 362 -13.22 -4.58 7.22
CA LEU A 362 -13.51 -3.14 7.31
C LEU A 362 -14.98 -2.79 7.03
N GLY A 363 -15.87 -3.79 7.06
CA GLY A 363 -17.30 -3.61 6.89
C GLY A 363 -17.75 -3.60 5.43
N GLU A 364 -18.38 -2.51 5.00
CA GLU A 364 -19.08 -2.37 3.73
C GLU A 364 -18.15 -2.05 2.54
N VAL A 365 -18.62 -2.35 1.32
CA VAL A 365 -17.87 -2.14 0.08
C VAL A 365 -17.36 -0.70 -0.05
N GLY A 366 -16.14 -0.56 -0.58
CA GLY A 366 -15.44 0.70 -0.73
C GLY A 366 -14.65 1.13 0.50
N ASN A 367 -14.84 0.54 1.69
CA ASN A 367 -14.07 0.91 2.89
C ASN A 367 -12.60 0.45 2.83
N ALA A 368 -12.32 -0.72 2.26
CA ALA A 368 -10.95 -1.15 2.01
C ALA A 368 -10.31 -0.36 0.87
N SER A 369 -11.07 -0.03 -0.19
CA SER A 369 -10.57 0.86 -1.26
C SER A 369 -10.23 2.25 -0.72
N LYS A 370 -11.09 2.87 0.09
CA LYS A 370 -10.81 4.16 0.77
C LYS A 370 -9.57 4.07 1.68
N MET A 371 -9.48 3.04 2.53
CA MET A 371 -8.33 2.83 3.42
C MET A 371 -7.03 2.66 2.62
N ASN A 372 -7.05 1.88 1.54
CA ASN A 372 -5.91 1.69 0.65
C ASN A 372 -5.47 3.03 0.01
N LEU A 373 -6.41 3.83 -0.50
CA LEU A 373 -6.08 5.14 -1.08
C LEU A 373 -5.52 6.16 -0.07
N VAL A 374 -5.87 6.07 1.21
CA VAL A 374 -5.23 6.86 2.28
C VAL A 374 -3.78 6.40 2.51
N LEU A 375 -3.52 5.10 2.58
CA LEU A 375 -2.17 4.56 2.77
C LEU A 375 -1.26 4.84 1.55
N GLN A 376 -1.76 4.66 0.34
CA GLN A 376 -1.01 4.94 -0.89
C GLN A 376 -0.73 6.44 -1.08
N LEU A 377 -1.62 7.33 -0.61
CA LEU A 377 -1.36 8.77 -0.53
C LEU A 377 -0.17 9.06 0.39
N MET A 378 -0.17 8.49 1.60
CA MET A 378 0.93 8.68 2.55
C MET A 378 2.25 8.15 1.97
N ALA A 379 2.24 6.98 1.34
CA ALA A 379 3.40 6.40 0.66
C ALA A 379 3.91 7.29 -0.48
N GLY A 380 3.04 7.77 -1.36
CA GLY A 380 3.40 8.61 -2.51
C GLY A 380 3.99 9.97 -2.11
N VAL A 381 3.40 10.66 -1.12
CA VAL A 381 3.95 11.93 -0.60
C VAL A 381 5.29 11.71 0.09
N THR A 382 5.43 10.62 0.87
CA THR A 382 6.70 10.26 1.52
C THR A 382 7.80 9.97 0.48
N MET A 383 7.47 9.25 -0.59
CA MET A 383 8.40 8.97 -1.69
C MET A 383 8.84 10.21 -2.47
N ALA A 384 7.93 11.18 -2.67
CA ALA A 384 8.29 12.47 -3.26
C ALA A 384 9.22 13.27 -2.33
N GLY A 385 8.93 13.33 -1.03
CA GLY A 385 9.77 14.02 -0.05
C GLY A 385 11.17 13.42 0.09
N LEU A 386 11.31 12.10 0.05
CA LEU A 386 12.60 11.42 -0.01
C LEU A 386 13.39 11.83 -1.28
N ALA A 387 12.73 11.81 -2.43
CA ALA A 387 13.35 12.18 -3.70
C ALA A 387 13.84 13.64 -3.72
N GLU A 388 13.04 14.58 -3.23
CA GLU A 388 13.43 15.99 -3.10
C GLU A 388 14.57 16.19 -2.08
N GLY A 389 14.51 15.54 -0.91
CA GLY A 389 15.56 15.60 0.10
C GLY A 389 16.92 15.07 -0.40
N MET A 390 16.91 13.95 -1.11
CA MET A 390 18.12 13.36 -1.70
C MET A 390 18.68 14.23 -2.85
N ALA A 391 17.81 14.82 -3.68
CA ALA A 391 18.23 15.76 -4.72
C ALA A 391 18.82 17.07 -4.13
N LEU A 392 18.24 17.58 -3.04
CA LEU A 392 18.77 18.72 -2.32
C LEU A 392 20.14 18.42 -1.68
N ALA A 393 20.35 17.20 -1.17
CA ALA A 393 21.64 16.76 -0.65
C ALA A 393 22.75 16.76 -1.71
N ASP A 394 22.51 16.12 -2.88
CA ASP A 394 23.41 16.17 -4.06
C ASP A 394 23.71 17.63 -4.44
N ARG A 395 22.67 18.46 -4.52
CA ARG A 395 22.79 19.86 -4.93
C ARG A 395 23.52 20.75 -3.91
N ALA A 396 23.51 20.38 -2.62
CA ALA A 396 24.23 21.03 -1.53
C ALA A 396 25.67 20.53 -1.36
N GLY A 397 26.08 19.47 -2.07
CA GLY A 397 27.41 18.85 -1.95
C GLY A 397 27.55 17.89 -0.76
N LEU A 398 26.42 17.40 -0.22
CA LEU A 398 26.41 16.32 0.77
C LEU A 398 26.38 14.97 0.05
N GLN A 399 27.07 13.95 0.58
CA GLN A 399 26.92 12.60 0.05
C GLN A 399 25.55 12.04 0.47
N GLN A 400 24.78 11.56 -0.50
CA GLN A 400 23.47 10.94 -0.27
C GLN A 400 23.54 9.72 0.65
N LYS A 401 24.68 9.00 0.64
CA LYS A 401 24.96 7.91 1.56
C LYS A 401 25.01 8.39 3.01
N ASP A 402 25.82 9.41 3.31
CA ASP A 402 25.98 9.97 4.67
C ASP A 402 24.63 10.47 5.21
N VAL A 403 23.81 11.08 4.36
CA VAL A 403 22.44 11.51 4.71
C VAL A 403 21.55 10.33 5.06
N LEU A 404 21.63 9.22 4.33
CA LEU A 404 20.83 8.03 4.60
C LEU A 404 21.29 7.31 5.87
N GLU A 405 22.60 7.17 6.10
CA GLU A 405 23.18 6.58 7.31
C GLU A 405 22.82 7.40 8.57
N VAL A 406 22.85 8.73 8.48
CA VAL A 406 22.37 9.60 9.58
C VAL A 406 20.86 9.43 9.79
N MET A 407 20.06 9.38 8.72
CA MET A 407 18.61 9.22 8.82
C MET A 407 18.20 7.86 9.42
N GLU A 408 18.94 6.79 9.14
CA GLU A 408 18.76 5.44 9.74
C GLU A 408 18.89 5.44 11.27
N LEU A 409 19.55 6.46 11.85
CA LEU A 409 19.67 6.67 13.30
C LEU A 409 18.60 7.61 13.90
N THR A 410 17.66 8.11 13.10
CA THR A 410 16.60 9.05 13.55
C THR A 410 15.22 8.38 13.66
N SER A 411 14.26 9.09 14.25
CA SER A 411 12.83 8.70 14.23
C SER A 411 12.17 8.70 12.85
N LEU A 412 12.87 9.15 11.79
CA LEU A 412 12.43 9.03 10.40
C LEU A 412 12.84 7.69 9.76
N ALA A 413 13.65 6.87 10.44
CA ALA A 413 14.04 5.56 9.97
C ALA A 413 12.83 4.62 9.84
N CYS A 414 12.42 4.31 8.60
CA CYS A 414 11.51 3.22 8.31
C CYS A 414 12.04 2.36 7.15
N PRO A 415 11.77 1.04 7.11
CA PRO A 415 12.42 0.14 6.17
C PRO A 415 12.24 0.55 4.70
N THR A 416 11.03 0.98 4.32
CA THR A 416 10.73 1.38 2.94
C THR A 416 11.53 2.60 2.49
N ILE A 417 11.64 3.65 3.33
CA ILE A 417 12.42 4.85 2.99
C ILE A 417 13.91 4.48 2.84
N LEU A 418 14.43 3.60 3.71
CA LEU A 418 15.83 3.17 3.68
C LEU A 418 16.14 2.27 2.46
N GLU A 419 15.24 1.35 2.11
CA GLU A 419 15.33 0.52 0.88
C GLU A 419 15.34 1.42 -0.36
N LYS A 420 14.36 2.33 -0.49
CA LYS A 420 14.25 3.22 -1.65
C LYS A 420 15.35 4.28 -1.69
N GLY A 421 15.89 4.69 -0.55
CA GLY A 421 17.07 5.55 -0.46
C GLY A 421 18.34 4.86 -0.98
N LYS A 422 18.53 3.57 -0.68
CA LYS A 422 19.63 2.75 -1.23
C LYS A 422 19.49 2.61 -2.76
N ALA A 423 18.29 2.31 -3.26
CA ALA A 423 17.98 2.30 -4.70
C ALA A 423 18.30 3.63 -5.41
N ILE A 424 18.00 4.77 -4.77
CA ILE A 424 18.34 6.12 -5.27
C ILE A 424 19.87 6.34 -5.35
N ILE A 425 20.62 5.96 -4.32
CA ILE A 425 22.09 6.09 -4.27
C ILE A 425 22.75 5.23 -5.34
N ASP A 426 22.29 3.99 -5.50
CA ASP A 426 22.81 3.04 -6.49
C ASP A 426 22.35 3.37 -7.92
N ALA A 427 21.52 4.40 -8.10
CA ALA A 427 20.84 4.78 -9.34
C ALA A 427 20.12 3.62 -10.04
N SER A 428 19.68 2.62 -9.27
CA SER A 428 19.05 1.39 -9.75
C SER A 428 17.64 1.27 -9.21
N PHE A 429 16.66 0.99 -10.08
CA PHE A 429 15.24 1.05 -9.75
C PHE A 429 14.52 -0.28 -9.99
N PRO A 430 14.98 -1.41 -9.40
CA PRO A 430 14.40 -2.73 -9.59
C PRO A 430 12.92 -2.72 -9.15
N THR A 431 12.02 -3.14 -10.05
CA THR A 431 10.58 -2.84 -9.90
C THR A 431 9.90 -3.69 -8.82
N HIS A 432 9.90 -3.23 -7.57
CA HIS A 432 9.11 -3.82 -6.46
C HIS A 432 7.69 -3.23 -6.40
N LEU A 433 7.55 -1.93 -6.68
CA LEU A 433 6.28 -1.22 -6.90
C LEU A 433 6.41 -0.29 -8.11
N PRO A 434 5.77 -0.57 -9.26
CA PRO A 434 5.83 0.30 -10.44
C PRO A 434 5.39 1.73 -10.14
N LEU A 435 6.22 2.70 -10.56
CA LEU A 435 5.97 4.14 -10.41
C LEU A 435 4.61 4.55 -10.94
N GLN A 436 4.16 3.95 -12.05
CA GLN A 436 2.85 4.23 -12.62
C GLN A 436 1.65 3.76 -11.80
N HIS A 437 1.81 2.74 -10.96
CA HIS A 437 0.74 2.28 -10.07
C HIS A 437 0.59 3.23 -8.88
N LEU A 438 1.70 3.66 -8.27
CA LEU A 438 1.65 4.68 -7.21
C LEU A 438 1.17 6.05 -7.74
N GLN A 439 1.53 6.42 -8.98
CA GLN A 439 0.96 7.59 -9.66
C GLN A 439 -0.56 7.43 -9.90
N LYS A 440 -1.01 6.24 -10.27
CA LYS A 440 -2.45 5.92 -10.41
C LYS A 440 -3.15 6.02 -9.06
N ASP A 441 -2.58 5.48 -7.98
CA ASP A 441 -3.15 5.59 -6.62
C ASP A 441 -3.25 7.07 -6.20
N LEU A 442 -2.18 7.86 -6.34
CA LEU A 442 -2.20 9.31 -6.07
C LEU A 442 -3.31 10.05 -6.84
N LYS A 443 -3.58 9.68 -8.09
CA LYS A 443 -4.71 10.22 -8.86
C LYS A 443 -6.06 9.83 -8.23
N LEU A 444 -6.24 8.58 -7.82
CA LEU A 444 -7.48 8.10 -7.20
C LEU A 444 -7.71 8.72 -5.82
N SER A 445 -6.66 8.88 -5.01
CA SER A 445 -6.73 9.58 -3.71
C SER A 445 -7.09 11.06 -3.88
N LEU A 446 -6.65 11.72 -4.97
CA LEU A 446 -7.08 13.08 -5.31
C LEU A 446 -8.55 13.14 -5.72
N SER A 447 -9.04 12.17 -6.50
CA SER A 447 -10.47 12.07 -6.84
C SER A 447 -11.35 11.80 -5.61
N LEU A 448 -10.88 10.98 -4.65
CA LEU A 448 -11.56 10.79 -3.38
C LEU A 448 -11.55 12.07 -2.50
N GLY A 449 -10.48 12.85 -2.56
CA GLY A 449 -10.41 14.17 -1.89
C GLY A 449 -11.42 15.16 -2.47
N ASP A 450 -11.54 15.21 -3.81
CA ASP A 450 -12.49 16.04 -4.55
C ASP A 450 -13.95 15.67 -4.20
N GLN A 451 -14.28 14.36 -4.21
CA GLN A 451 -15.59 13.82 -3.79
C GLN A 451 -15.97 14.13 -2.33
N LEU A 452 -15.00 14.46 -1.48
CA LEU A 452 -15.18 14.75 -0.04
C LEU A 452 -14.91 16.22 0.33
N GLU A 453 -14.74 17.10 -0.68
CA GLU A 453 -14.36 18.52 -0.53
C GLU A 453 -13.09 18.74 0.34
N GLN A 454 -12.21 17.74 0.43
CA GLN A 454 -11.01 17.72 1.27
C GLN A 454 -9.78 18.16 0.46
N PRO A 455 -9.16 19.32 0.74
CA PRO A 455 -7.94 19.75 0.05
C PRO A 455 -6.75 18.84 0.34
N LEU A 456 -6.03 18.41 -0.71
CA LEU A 456 -4.87 17.53 -0.63
C LEU A 456 -3.65 18.14 -1.38
N PRO A 457 -3.14 19.32 -0.97
CA PRO A 457 -2.15 20.08 -1.74
C PRO A 457 -0.80 19.36 -1.90
N LEU A 458 -0.34 18.61 -0.89
CA LEU A 458 0.90 17.83 -0.98
C LEU A 458 0.77 16.68 -1.99
N THR A 459 -0.38 15.99 -1.97
CA THR A 459 -0.73 14.90 -2.90
C THR A 459 -0.83 15.40 -4.33
N ALA A 460 -1.40 16.60 -4.53
CA ALA A 460 -1.48 17.24 -5.84
C ALA A 460 -0.09 17.53 -6.41
N SER A 461 0.79 18.18 -5.64
CA SER A 461 2.18 18.43 -6.04
C SER A 461 2.93 17.13 -6.35
N ALA A 462 2.86 16.13 -5.46
CA ALA A 462 3.51 14.84 -5.66
C ALA A 462 3.02 14.14 -6.95
N ASN A 463 1.71 14.11 -7.21
CA ASN A 463 1.13 13.51 -8.42
C ASN A 463 1.73 14.11 -9.71
N GLU A 464 1.98 15.43 -9.76
CA GLU A 464 2.63 16.04 -10.93
C GLU A 464 4.11 15.62 -11.06
N VAL A 465 4.87 15.51 -9.96
CA VAL A 465 6.24 14.97 -9.99
C VAL A 465 6.25 13.53 -10.51
N PHE A 466 5.33 12.68 -10.04
CA PHE A 466 5.15 11.31 -10.51
C PHE A 466 4.73 11.24 -12.00
N LYS A 467 3.79 12.08 -12.45
CA LYS A 467 3.42 12.19 -13.88
C LYS A 467 4.60 12.59 -14.75
N HIS A 468 5.43 13.53 -14.28
CA HIS A 468 6.64 13.95 -14.98
C HIS A 468 7.67 12.81 -15.09
N ALA A 469 7.95 12.09 -14.00
CA ALA A 469 8.84 10.92 -14.03
C ALA A 469 8.32 9.81 -14.98
N LYS A 470 7.00 9.55 -14.95
CA LYS A 470 6.33 8.65 -15.90
C LYS A 470 6.49 9.10 -17.36
N ARG A 471 6.35 10.40 -17.65
CA ARG A 471 6.57 10.99 -18.99
C ARG A 471 8.02 10.86 -19.48
N LEU A 472 8.99 10.89 -18.58
CA LEU A 472 10.41 10.67 -18.94
C LEU A 472 10.68 9.22 -19.36
N GLY A 473 9.87 8.25 -18.90
CA GLY A 473 9.93 6.83 -19.27
C GLY A 473 9.93 5.87 -18.07
N TYR A 474 10.04 6.39 -16.85
CA TYR A 474 10.20 5.58 -15.63
C TYR A 474 8.90 4.94 -15.11
N GLY A 475 7.82 4.90 -15.89
CA GLY A 475 6.53 4.35 -15.45
C GLY A 475 6.57 2.89 -15.01
N GLU A 476 7.36 2.06 -15.71
CA GLU A 476 7.58 0.62 -15.42
C GLU A 476 8.76 0.35 -14.46
N HIS A 477 9.49 1.40 -14.06
CA HIS A 477 10.54 1.30 -13.04
C HIS A 477 9.91 1.38 -11.64
N ASP A 478 10.67 1.08 -10.60
CA ASP A 478 10.21 1.26 -9.22
C ASP A 478 9.82 2.71 -8.90
N ALA A 479 8.91 2.90 -7.94
CA ALA A 479 8.47 4.21 -7.46
C ALA A 479 9.63 5.13 -7.01
N SER A 480 10.75 4.57 -6.54
CA SER A 480 12.00 5.30 -6.26
C SER A 480 12.55 6.10 -7.45
N ALA A 481 12.26 5.70 -8.70
CA ALA A 481 12.66 6.42 -9.90
C ALA A 481 12.03 7.82 -10.05
N VAL A 482 11.08 8.20 -9.17
CA VAL A 482 10.58 9.59 -9.07
C VAL A 482 11.71 10.59 -8.76
N TYR A 483 12.79 10.13 -8.12
CA TYR A 483 14.04 10.87 -7.94
C TYR A 483 14.63 11.44 -9.23
N ILE A 484 14.50 10.74 -10.37
CA ILE A 484 15.00 11.24 -11.66
C ILE A 484 14.28 12.52 -12.09
N ARG A 485 13.04 12.77 -11.66
CA ARG A 485 12.41 14.08 -11.83
C ARG A 485 12.88 15.10 -10.79
N ALA A 486 13.05 14.71 -9.52
CA ALA A 486 13.43 15.63 -8.44
C ALA A 486 14.85 16.22 -8.57
N ARG A 487 15.72 15.56 -9.35
CA ARG A 487 17.11 16.01 -9.62
C ARG A 487 17.23 17.20 -10.60
N PHE A 488 16.17 17.55 -11.33
CA PHE A 488 16.14 18.57 -12.40
C PHE A 488 14.98 19.56 -12.22
#